data_AF-A0A3S1QB75-F1
#
_entry.id   AF-A0A3S1QB75-F1
#
_cell.length_a   1.000
_cell.length_b   1.000
_cell.length_c   1.000
_cell.angle_alpha   90.00
_cell.angle_beta   90.00
_cell.angle_gamma   90.00
#
_symmetry.space_group_name_H-M   'P 1'
#
loop_
_entity.id
_entity.type
_entity.pdbx_description
1 polymer ?
#
loop_
_entity_poly.entity_id
_entity_poly.type
_entity_poly.pdbx_seq_one_letter_code
_entity_poly.pdbx_strand_id
1 'polypeptide(L)'
;TDVPWAFEFPDGGPFARHPSQLYEALLEGVVLFLVLRILTHSRLRLKTPRFVGGAFICGYGLSRIFVEFFREPDQQLGYLLGTNWLTMGMILSTPMVLAGIWAMLTAKPVAQPQPA
;
A
#
# COMPACT_ATOMS: atom_id res chain seq x y z
N THR A 1 8.52 -11.20 -19.29
CA THR A 1 9.54 -11.07 -18.22
C THR A 1 10.30 -12.37 -18.10
N ASP A 2 11.59 -12.36 -17.79
CA ASP A 2 12.44 -13.56 -17.73
C ASP A 2 12.51 -14.18 -16.32
N VAL A 3 11.66 -13.72 -15.39
CA VAL A 3 11.67 -14.23 -14.02
C VAL A 3 11.03 -15.62 -13.92
N PRO A 4 11.56 -16.52 -13.08
CA PRO A 4 11.12 -17.92 -13.01
C PRO A 4 9.72 -18.13 -12.42
N TRP A 5 9.09 -17.08 -11.86
CA TRP A 5 7.72 -17.11 -11.32
C TRP A 5 6.73 -16.32 -12.20
N ALA A 6 7.11 -15.99 -13.43
CA ALA A 6 6.20 -15.39 -14.39
C ALA A 6 5.02 -16.34 -14.66
N PHE A 7 3.81 -15.80 -14.73
CA PHE A 7 2.59 -16.57 -14.92
C PHE A 7 2.03 -16.28 -16.32
N GLU A 8 1.70 -17.34 -17.06
CA GLU A 8 1.00 -17.24 -18.34
C GLU A 8 -0.50 -17.16 -18.08
N PHE A 9 -1.11 -16.01 -18.42
CA PHE A 9 -2.54 -15.78 -18.23
C PHE A 9 -3.29 -16.15 -19.52
N PRO A 10 -4.36 -16.97 -19.46
CA PRO A 10 -5.12 -17.40 -20.64
C PRO A 10 -5.62 -16.25 -21.54
N ASP A 11 -6.03 -15.13 -20.92
CA ASP A 11 -6.50 -13.91 -21.60
C ASP A 11 -5.44 -12.78 -21.61
N GLY A 12 -4.22 -13.04 -21.12
CA GLY A 12 -3.16 -12.04 -20.94
C GLY A 12 -2.24 -11.85 -22.14
N GLY A 13 -2.52 -12.50 -23.27
CA GLY A 13 -1.68 -12.49 -24.46
C GLY A 13 -0.52 -13.51 -24.40
N PRO A 14 0.36 -13.53 -25.41
CA PRO A 14 1.31 -14.61 -25.64
C PRO A 14 2.58 -14.58 -24.76
N PHE A 15 2.66 -13.65 -23.81
CA PHE A 15 3.87 -13.43 -23.01
C PHE A 15 3.59 -13.66 -21.52
N ALA A 16 4.49 -14.37 -20.84
CA ALA A 16 4.45 -14.54 -19.40
C ALA A 16 4.63 -13.19 -18.69
N ARG A 17 3.71 -12.89 -17.75
CA ARG A 17 3.65 -11.62 -17.02
C ARG A 17 3.93 -11.81 -15.54
N HIS A 18 4.32 -10.73 -14.86
CA HIS A 18 4.41 -10.74 -13.40
C HIS A 18 3.00 -10.93 -12.79
N PRO A 19 2.82 -11.85 -11.84
CA PRO A 19 1.53 -12.01 -11.15
C PRO A 19 1.34 -10.90 -10.12
N SER A 20 1.12 -9.66 -10.59
CA SER A 20 0.96 -8.47 -9.75
C SER A 20 -0.15 -8.63 -8.70
N GLN A 21 -1.19 -9.40 -9.00
CA GLN A 21 -2.26 -9.76 -8.07
C GLN A 21 -1.74 -10.48 -6.82
N LEU A 22 -0.73 -11.35 -6.94
CA LEU A 22 -0.12 -12.02 -5.79
C LEU A 22 0.70 -11.02 -4.96
N TYR A 23 1.34 -10.04 -5.60
CA TYR A 23 2.05 -8.98 -4.88
C TYR A 23 1.07 -8.06 -4.14
N GLU A 24 -0.06 -7.70 -4.77
CA GLU A 24 -1.14 -6.95 -4.13
C GLU A 24 -1.70 -7.71 -2.92
N ALA A 25 -2.06 -8.99 -3.09
CA ALA A 25 -2.61 -9.81 -2.01
C ALA A 25 -1.61 -9.99 -0.85
N LEU A 26 -0.32 -10.13 -1.15
CA LEU A 26 0.72 -10.28 -0.13
C LEU A 26 0.99 -8.96 0.59
N LEU A 27 1.13 -7.84 -0.12
CA LEU A 27 1.47 -6.54 0.45
C LEU A 27 0.26 -5.86 1.12
N GLU A 28 -0.86 -5.71 0.41
CA GLU A 28 -2.06 -5.07 0.93
C GLU A 28 -2.86 -5.97 1.88
N GLY A 29 -2.74 -7.29 1.73
CA GLY A 29 -3.37 -8.26 2.61
C GLY A 29 -2.46 -8.65 3.77
N VAL A 30 -1.53 -9.57 3.51
CA VAL A 30 -0.76 -10.26 4.57
C VAL A 30 0.18 -9.31 5.33
N VAL A 31 1.01 -8.55 4.61
CA VAL A 31 2.00 -7.66 5.22
C VAL A 31 1.30 -6.52 5.96
N LEU A 32 0.32 -5.85 5.32
CA LEU A 32 -0.43 -4.78 5.96
C LEU A 32 -1.18 -5.28 7.22
N PHE A 33 -1.80 -6.46 7.15
CA PHE A 33 -2.45 -7.08 8.30
C PHE A 33 -1.45 -7.39 9.43
N LEU A 34 -0.28 -7.96 9.12
CA LEU A 34 0.74 -8.25 10.12
C LEU A 34 1.29 -6.97 10.76
N VAL A 35 1.55 -5.94 9.97
CA VAL A 35 2.01 -4.63 10.48
C VAL A 35 0.98 -4.05 11.43
N LEU A 36 -0.30 -3.98 11.05
CA LEU A 36 -1.37 -3.49 11.91
C LEU A 36 -1.58 -4.35 13.16
N ARG A 37 -1.50 -5.67 13.02
CA ARG A 37 -1.65 -6.60 14.15
C ARG A 37 -0.53 -6.45 15.16
N ILE A 38 0.72 -6.32 14.70
CA ILE A 38 1.87 -6.03 15.58
C ILE A 38 1.70 -4.65 16.23
N LEU A 39 1.30 -3.64 15.47
CA LEU A 39 1.15 -2.27 15.99
C LEU A 39 0.05 -2.17 17.05
N THR A 40 -1.05 -2.92 16.88
CA THR A 40 -2.16 -2.94 17.84
C THR A 40 -1.85 -3.79 19.07
N HIS A 41 -1.32 -5.01 18.91
CA HIS A 41 -1.10 -5.95 20.02
C HIS A 41 0.23 -5.78 20.75
N SER A 42 1.34 -5.55 20.04
CA SER A 42 2.66 -5.46 20.67
C SER A 42 2.96 -4.08 21.25
N ARG A 43 2.49 -3.00 20.61
CA ARG A 43 2.79 -1.62 21.02
C ARG A 43 1.71 -0.96 21.89
N LEU A 44 0.64 -1.68 22.25
CA LEU A 44 -0.52 -1.15 23.00
C LEU A 44 -1.07 0.18 22.44
N ARG A 45 -0.89 0.43 21.14
CA ARG A 45 -1.33 1.66 20.43
C ARG A 45 -2.85 1.70 20.20
N LEU A 46 -3.61 0.77 20.79
CA LEU A 46 -5.06 0.83 20.89
C LEU A 46 -5.55 2.15 21.54
N LYS A 47 -4.73 2.76 22.40
CA LYS A 47 -5.01 4.09 22.99
C LYS A 47 -4.82 5.26 22.01
N THR A 48 -4.33 5.02 20.80
CA THR A 48 -4.05 6.04 19.77
C THR A 48 -4.70 5.65 18.43
N PRO A 49 -6.04 5.74 18.30
CA PRO A 49 -6.77 5.33 17.09
C PRO A 49 -6.29 6.05 15.82
N ARG A 50 -5.91 7.34 15.93
CA ARG A 50 -5.30 8.12 14.84
C ARG A 50 -4.00 7.52 14.31
N PHE A 51 -3.19 6.92 15.19
CA PHE A 51 -1.91 6.31 14.80
C PHE A 51 -2.13 5.04 13.97
N VAL A 52 -3.08 4.19 14.40
CA VAL A 52 -3.39 2.93 13.71
C VAL A 52 -4.02 3.21 12.34
N GLY A 53 -4.95 4.17 12.26
CA GLY A 53 -5.53 4.61 10.98
C GLY A 53 -4.48 5.23 10.04
N GLY A 54 -3.59 6.07 10.56
CA GLY A 54 -2.49 6.63 9.78
C GLY A 54 -1.52 5.58 9.25
N ALA A 55 -1.20 4.57 10.07
CA ALA A 55 -0.34 3.46 9.67
C ALA A 55 -0.97 2.60 8.56
N PHE A 56 -2.29 2.39 8.60
CA PHE A 56 -3.01 1.70 7.52
C PHE A 56 -2.92 2.47 6.20
N ILE A 57 -3.27 3.76 6.21
CA ILE A 57 -3.27 4.60 5.01
C ILE A 57 -1.85 4.72 4.42
N CYS A 58 -0.85 4.90 5.29
CA CYS A 58 0.56 4.96 4.88
C CYS A 58 1.04 3.62 4.29
N GLY A 59 0.78 2.51 4.97
CA GLY A 59 1.18 1.17 4.51
C GLY A 59 0.50 0.77 3.20
N TYR A 60 -0.77 1.12 3.02
CA TYR A 60 -1.50 0.90 1.78
C TYR A 60 -0.90 1.73 0.62
N GLY A 61 -0.66 3.03 0.83
CA GLY A 61 -0.05 3.89 -0.19
C GLY A 61 1.35 3.43 -0.59
N LEU A 62 2.17 2.96 0.36
CA LEU A 62 3.48 2.39 0.05
C LEU A 62 3.38 1.07 -0.73
N SER A 63 2.44 0.20 -0.37
CA SER A 63 2.19 -1.06 -1.08
C SER A 63 1.76 -0.82 -2.53
N ARG A 64 0.89 0.17 -2.75
CA ARG A 64 0.46 0.59 -4.08
C ARG A 64 1.61 1.11 -4.93
N ILE A 65 2.43 2.00 -4.39
CA ILE A 65 3.63 2.50 -5.08
C ILE A 65 4.56 1.34 -5.44
N PHE A 66 4.75 0.38 -4.52
CA PHE A 66 5.61 -0.77 -4.77
C PHE A 66 5.08 -1.69 -5.88
N VAL A 67 3.81 -2.08 -5.83
CA VAL A 67 3.18 -2.96 -6.84
C VAL A 67 3.19 -2.32 -8.22
N GLU A 68 2.99 -1.00 -8.28
CA GLU A 68 2.94 -0.24 -9.52
C GLU A 68 4.26 -0.29 -10.31
N PHE A 69 5.41 -0.47 -9.65
CA PHE A 69 6.70 -0.74 -10.32
C PHE A 69 6.75 -2.07 -11.06
N PHE A 70 5.91 -3.04 -10.66
CA PHE A 70 5.84 -4.37 -11.28
C PHE A 70 4.66 -4.51 -12.24
N ARG A 71 3.77 -3.51 -12.32
CA ARG A 71 2.71 -3.46 -13.32
C ARG A 71 3.25 -2.78 -14.58
N GLU A 72 2.91 -3.35 -15.73
CA GLU A 72 3.11 -2.65 -16.99
C GLU A 72 2.16 -1.43 -17.02
N PRO A 73 2.63 -0.23 -17.38
CA PRO A 73 1.78 0.95 -17.46
C PRO A 73 0.68 0.72 -18.50
N ASP A 74 -0.55 1.06 -18.14
CA ASP A 74 -1.73 0.89 -19.01
C ASP A 74 -1.52 1.58 -20.36
N GLN A 75 -1.65 0.82 -21.45
CA GLN A 75 -1.42 1.30 -22.83
C GLN A 75 -2.33 2.46 -23.23
N GLN A 76 -3.45 2.67 -22.51
CA GLN A 76 -4.50 3.63 -22.88
C GLN A 76 -4.35 5.01 -22.21
N LEU A 77 -3.62 5.10 -21.09
CA LEU A 77 -3.35 6.38 -20.39
C LEU A 77 -1.92 6.88 -20.64
N GLY A 78 -1.00 6.00 -21.05
CA GLY A 78 0.41 6.33 -21.15
C GLY A 78 0.99 6.80 -19.80
N TYR A 79 2.24 7.25 -19.82
CA TYR A 79 2.80 7.97 -18.69
C TYR A 79 2.16 9.36 -18.62
N LEU A 80 1.42 9.64 -17.54
CA LEU A 80 0.91 10.99 -17.30
C LEU A 80 2.09 11.94 -17.12
N LEU A 81 2.03 13.10 -17.77
CA LEU A 81 3.09 14.13 -17.80
C LEU A 81 4.39 13.74 -18.55
N GLY A 82 4.35 12.80 -19.50
CA GLY A 82 5.50 12.52 -20.38
C GLY A 82 6.76 12.02 -19.65
N THR A 83 6.61 11.60 -18.40
CA THR A 83 7.72 11.14 -17.56
C THR A 83 7.59 9.63 -17.40
N ASN A 84 8.53 8.89 -17.98
CA ASN A 84 8.60 7.42 -18.13
C ASN A 84 8.62 6.60 -16.81
N TRP A 85 8.11 7.15 -15.72
CA TRP A 85 8.20 6.61 -14.36
C TRP A 85 6.97 6.91 -13.49
N LEU A 86 6.08 7.81 -13.92
CA LEU A 86 5.04 8.37 -13.05
C LEU A 86 3.66 7.91 -13.50
N THR A 87 3.11 6.94 -12.78
CA THR A 87 1.80 6.35 -13.06
C THR A 87 0.70 6.93 -12.17
N MET A 88 -0.57 6.75 -12.56
CA MET A 88 -1.72 7.16 -11.74
C MET A 88 -1.65 6.59 -10.32
N GLY A 89 -1.19 5.34 -10.19
CA GLY A 89 -1.04 4.67 -8.90
C GLY A 89 -0.13 5.45 -7.95
N MET A 90 0.98 6.00 -8.43
CA MET A 90 1.90 6.80 -7.62
C MET A 90 1.33 8.17 -7.24
N ILE A 91 0.68 8.87 -8.17
CA ILE A 91 0.07 10.19 -7.91
C ILE A 91 -0.99 10.08 -6.83
N LEU A 92 -1.85 9.06 -6.89
CA LEU A 92 -2.93 8.87 -5.93
C LEU A 92 -2.42 8.34 -4.59
N SER A 93 -1.33 7.56 -4.60
CA SER A 93 -0.75 6.99 -3.38
C SER A 93 0.11 7.97 -2.59
N THR A 94 0.78 8.92 -3.26
CA THR A 94 1.62 9.94 -2.59
C THR A 94 0.85 10.75 -1.53
N PRO A 95 -0.33 11.35 -1.81
CA PRO A 95 -1.10 12.08 -0.81
C PRO A 95 -1.62 11.16 0.30
N MET A 96 -1.91 9.89 0.00
CA MET A 96 -2.27 8.91 1.04
C MET A 96 -1.10 8.67 2.00
N VAL A 97 0.12 8.45 1.49
CA VAL A 97 1.31 8.27 2.33
C VAL A 97 1.55 9.50 3.20
N LEU A 98 1.47 10.71 2.62
CA LEU A 98 1.64 11.96 3.36
C LEU A 98 0.57 12.14 4.45
N ALA A 99 -0.70 11.87 4.15
CA ALA A 99 -1.79 11.94 5.12
C ALA A 99 -1.62 10.89 6.23
N GLY A 100 -1.16 9.69 5.90
CA GLY A 100 -0.89 8.62 6.86
C GLY A 100 0.25 8.98 7.82
N ILE A 101 1.36 9.52 7.31
CA ILE A 101 2.48 10.02 8.12
C ILE A 101 2.00 11.16 9.02
N TRP A 102 1.27 12.13 8.47
CA TRP A 102 0.74 13.24 9.25
C TRP A 102 -0.19 12.76 10.38
N ALA A 103 -1.07 11.80 10.11
CA ALA A 103 -1.96 11.21 11.12
C ALA A 103 -1.19 10.44 12.21
N MET A 104 -0.09 9.77 11.84
CA MET A 104 0.79 9.10 12.81
C MET A 104 1.55 10.08 13.70
N LEU A 105 2.09 11.16 13.12
CA LEU A 105 2.86 12.19 13.86
C LEU A 105 1.97 13.03 14.79
N THR A 106 0.73 13.31 14.38
CA THR A 106 -0.23 14.09 15.17
C THR A 106 -1.05 13.24 16.16
N ALA A 107 -0.85 11.92 16.18
CA ALA A 107 -1.60 11.02 17.04
C ALA A 107 -1.26 11.22 18.53
N LYS A 108 -2.21 11.75 19.27
CA LYS A 108 -2.16 11.84 20.75
C LYS A 108 -2.88 10.65 21.39
N PRO A 109 -2.41 10.13 22.54
CA PRO A 109 -3.16 9.16 23.32
C PRO A 109 -4.52 9.72 23.70
N VAL A 110 -5.58 8.96 23.45
CA VAL A 110 -6.91 9.27 23.96
C VAL A 110 -6.86 9.08 25.48
N ALA A 111 -7.10 10.17 26.22
CA ALA A 111 -7.24 10.11 27.67
C ALA A 111 -8.42 9.18 27.98
N GLN A 112 -8.17 8.13 28.77
CA GLN A 112 -9.24 7.24 29.20
C GLN A 112 -10.16 8.02 30.15
N PRO A 113 -11.49 7.94 30.00
CA PRO A 113 -12.41 8.50 30.99
C PRO A 113 -12.09 7.85 32.33
N GLN A 114 -11.86 8.67 33.35
CA GLN A 114 -11.64 8.18 34.70
C GLN A 114 -12.92 7.48 35.17
N PRO A 115 -12.87 6.21 35.61
CA PRO A 115 -14.07 5.56 36.12
C PRO A 115 -14.59 6.37 37.31
N ALA A 116 -15.88 6.69 37.27
CA ALA A 116 -16.60 7.43 38.31
C ALA A 116 -16.63 6.68 39.64
#